data_AF-A0A0C2VS89-F1
#
_entry.id   AF-A0A0C2VS89-F1
#
_cell.length_a   1.000
_cell.length_b   1.000
_cell.length_c   1.000
_cell.angle_alpha   90.00
_cell.angle_beta   90.00
_cell.angle_gamma   90.00
#
_symmetry.space_group_name_H-M   'P 1'
#
loop_
_entity.id
_entity.type
_entity.pdbx_description
1 polymer ?
#
loop_
_entity_poly.entity_id
_entity_poly.type
_entity_poly.pdbx_seq_one_letter_code
_entity_poly.pdbx_strand_id
1 'polypeptide(L)' 'MMGTERAMIAKTGQGTRKWSGKRREEILKHGKTKGIVGHHVNNVKHHHQWAGLARNVRFETPKQHYRSHGVNWKK' A
#
# COMPACT_ATOMS: atom_id res chain seq x y z
N MET A 1 -14.03 -5.14 10.25
CA MET A 1 -13.43 -5.06 8.89
C MET A 1 -12.16 -4.23 8.94
N MET A 2 -11.03 -4.72 8.41
CA MET A 2 -9.83 -3.88 8.22
C MET A 2 -10.09 -2.92 7.05
N GLY A 3 -10.02 -1.60 7.30
CA GLY A 3 -10.21 -0.56 6.28
C GLY A 3 -8.95 -0.31 5.44
N THR A 4 -8.91 0.84 4.76
CA THR A 4 -7.74 1.30 4.01
C THR A 4 -6.52 1.49 4.93
N GLU A 5 -5.32 1.58 4.35
CA GLU A 5 -4.07 1.82 5.10
C GLU A 5 -4.17 3.08 5.97
N ARG A 6 -4.78 4.14 5.41
CA ARG A 6 -5.09 5.38 6.12
C ARG A 6 -6.01 5.15 7.32
N ALA A 7 -7.06 4.34 7.16
CA ALA A 7 -7.99 4.04 8.24
C ALA A 7 -7.34 3.20 9.36
N MET A 8 -6.42 2.30 9.02
CA MET A 8 -5.63 1.57 10.03
C MET A 8 -4.74 2.52 10.82
N ILE A 9 -3.95 3.35 10.14
CA ILE A 9 -3.05 4.32 10.79
C ILE A 9 -3.85 5.29 11.67
N ALA A 10 -5.01 5.77 11.20
CA ALA A 10 -5.86 6.68 11.97
C ALA A 10 -6.44 6.05 13.24
N LYS A 11 -6.76 4.75 13.22
CA LYS A 11 -7.38 4.04 14.36
C LYS A 11 -6.37 3.49 15.36
N THR A 12 -5.26 2.93 14.89
CA THR A 12 -4.33 2.16 15.73
C THR A 12 -2.95 2.83 15.85
N GLY A 13 -2.69 3.90 15.09
CA GLY A 13 -1.35 4.48 14.96
C GLY A 13 -0.38 3.60 14.16
N GLN A 14 -0.85 2.46 13.62
CA GLN A 14 -0.08 1.46 12.91
C GLN A 14 -0.76 1.10 11.57
N GLY A 15 0.04 0.85 10.54
CA GLY A 15 -0.42 0.39 9.24
C GLY A 15 -0.03 -1.06 8.98
N THR A 16 -0.23 -1.52 7.74
CA THR A 16 0.30 -2.81 7.26
C THR A 16 1.83 -2.84 7.19
N ARG A 17 2.47 -1.67 7.27
CA ARG A 17 3.93 -1.50 7.34
C ARG A 17 4.33 -0.67 8.56
N LYS A 18 5.55 -0.89 9.05
CA LYS A 18 6.19 0.01 10.03
C LYS A 18 6.53 1.35 9.37
N TRP A 19 5.61 2.29 9.47
CA TRP A 19 5.78 3.66 8.99
C TRP A 19 6.51 4.53 10.01
N SER A 20 7.42 5.38 9.55
CA SER A 20 7.94 6.47 10.39
C SER A 20 6.84 7.51 10.65
N GLY A 21 7.01 8.34 11.69
CA GLY A 21 6.07 9.42 12.03
C GLY A 21 5.69 10.28 10.81
N LYS A 22 6.70 10.81 10.12
CA LYS A 22 6.51 11.60 8.89
C LYS A 22 5.71 10.87 7.80
N ARG A 23 5.95 9.58 7.59
CA ARG A 23 5.22 8.81 6.57
C ARG A 23 3.78 8.53 6.99
N ARG A 24 3.51 8.32 8.29
CA ARG A 24 2.14 8.21 8.80
C ARG A 24 1.35 9.49 8.51
N GLU A 25 1.94 10.64 8.79
CA GLU A 25 1.31 11.94 8.50
C GLU A 25 1.03 12.13 7.01
N GLU A 26 1.98 11.79 6.13
CA GLU A 26 1.76 11.85 4.68
C GLU A 26 0.60 10.96 4.23
N ILE A 27 0.51 9.73 4.75
CA ILE A 27 -0.59 8.81 4.42
C ILE A 27 -1.93 9.33 4.98
N LEU A 28 -1.93 9.90 6.19
CA LEU A 28 -3.13 10.48 6.80
C LEU A 28 -3.61 11.72 6.04
N LYS A 29 -2.69 12.55 5.54
CA LYS A 29 -3.00 13.82 4.87
C LYS A 29 -3.34 13.63 3.39
N HIS A 30 -2.56 12.81 2.68
CA HIS A 30 -2.61 12.69 1.22
C HIS A 30 -3.13 11.34 0.73
N GLY A 31 -3.32 10.36 1.62
CA GLY A 31 -3.64 8.98 1.25
C GLY A 31 -2.47 8.20 0.63
N LYS A 32 -1.28 8.83 0.52
CA LYS A 32 -0.06 8.28 -0.08
C LYS A 32 1.18 8.89 0.57
N THR A 33 2.32 8.21 0.46
CA THR A 33 3.62 8.71 0.92
C THR A 33 4.64 8.67 -0.22
N LYS A 34 5.59 9.59 -0.22
CA LYS A 34 6.55 9.73 -1.33
C LYS A 34 7.48 8.51 -1.42
N GLY A 35 7.72 8.04 -2.64
CA GLY A 35 8.65 6.94 -2.91
C GLY A 35 8.15 5.56 -2.47
N ILE A 36 6.84 5.40 -2.28
CA ILE A 36 6.19 4.13 -2.03
C ILE A 36 4.98 4.02 -2.95
N VAL A 37 4.81 2.85 -3.56
CA VAL A 37 3.68 2.52 -4.43
C VAL A 37 2.93 1.32 -3.86
N GLY A 38 1.62 1.27 -4.10
CA GLY A 38 0.79 0.13 -3.74
C GLY A 38 0.85 -0.94 -4.82
N HIS A 39 1.35 -2.12 -4.47
CA HIS A 39 1.33 -3.32 -5.30
C HIS A 39 0.10 -4.15 -4.93
N HIS A 40 -0.88 -4.25 -5.82
CA HIS A 40 -2.02 -5.14 -5.58
C HIS A 40 -1.56 -6.60 -5.69
N VAL A 41 -1.73 -7.38 -4.61
CA VAL A 41 -1.26 -8.77 -4.54
C VAL A 41 -2.18 -9.71 -5.30
N ASN A 42 -3.50 -9.50 -5.20
CA ASN A 42 -4.49 -10.24 -5.99
C ASN A 42 -5.07 -9.35 -7.07
N ASN A 43 -5.31 -9.94 -8.25
CA ASN A 43 -5.97 -9.26 -9.35
C ASN A 43 -7.37 -8.81 -8.93
N VAL A 44 -7.53 -7.49 -8.81
CA VAL A 44 -8.77 -6.86 -8.37
C VAL A 44 -9.94 -7.22 -9.30
N LYS A 45 -9.70 -7.53 -10.58
CA LYS A 45 -10.72 -7.92 -11.56
C LYS A 45 -11.53 -9.17 -11.16
N HIS A 46 -10.94 -10.08 -10.40
CA HIS A 46 -11.61 -11.29 -9.93
C HIS A 46 -12.06 -11.20 -8.46
N HIS A 47 -11.62 -10.15 -7.74
CA HIS A 47 -11.89 -9.95 -6.32
C HIS A 47 -12.13 -8.47 -6.02
N HIS A 48 -13.19 -7.88 -6.61
CA HIS A 48 -13.54 -6.46 -6.43
C HIS A 48 -13.65 -6.03 -4.95
N GLN A 49 -14.12 -6.94 -4.09
CA GLN A 49 -14.23 -6.73 -2.64
C GLN A 49 -12.88 -6.50 -1.93
N TRP A 50 -11.75 -6.77 -2.59
CA TRP A 50 -10.41 -6.60 -2.04
C TRP A 50 -9.69 -5.36 -2.57
N ALA A 51 -10.32 -4.58 -3.47
CA ALA A 51 -9.74 -3.38 -4.06
C ALA A 51 -9.33 -2.32 -3.01
N GLY A 52 -10.14 -2.18 -1.95
CA GLY A 52 -9.91 -1.19 -0.88
C GLY A 52 -9.24 -1.73 0.38
N LEU A 53 -8.92 -3.03 0.42
CA LEU A 53 -8.37 -3.65 1.63
C LEU A 53 -6.86 -3.43 1.67
N ALA A 54 -6.38 -2.79 2.73
CA ALA A 54 -4.95 -2.55 2.95
C ALA A 54 -4.12 -3.84 2.87
N ARG A 55 -4.66 -4.97 3.35
CA ARG A 55 -4.01 -6.29 3.27
C ARG A 55 -3.82 -6.84 1.85
N ASN A 56 -4.57 -6.35 0.87
CA ASN A 56 -4.42 -6.74 -0.54
C ASN A 56 -3.46 -5.82 -1.30
N VAL A 57 -2.92 -4.79 -0.63
CA VAL A 57 -2.00 -3.82 -1.21
C VAL A 57 -0.68 -3.87 -0.43
N ARG A 58 0.39 -4.34 -1.07
CA ARG A 58 1.74 -4.26 -0.51
C ARG A 58 2.32 -2.89 -0.81
N PHE A 59 2.70 -2.16 0.24
CA PHE A 59 3.37 -0.87 0.11
C PHE A 59 4.88 -1.05 -0.08
N GLU A 60 5.32 -0.86 -1.31
CA GLU A 60 6.67 -1.18 -1.78
C GLU A 60 7.39 0.06 -2.32
N THR A 61 8.71 0.10 -2.17
CA THR A 61 9.51 1.10 -2.90
C THR A 61 9.46 0.82 -4.41
N PRO A 62 9.71 1.80 -5.30
CA PRO A 62 9.73 1.58 -6.74
C PRO A 62 10.62 0.39 -7.17
N LYS A 63 11.78 0.22 -6.52
CA LYS A 63 12.70 -0.90 -6.78
C LYS A 63 12.15 -2.25 -6.31
N GLN A 64 11.37 -2.28 -5.22
CA GLN A 64 10.69 -3.50 -4.76
C GLN A 64 9.52 -3.83 -5.68
N HIS A 65 8.68 -2.83 -5.98
CA HIS A 65 7.55 -2.95 -6.89
C HIS A 65 7.98 -3.49 -8.26
N TYR A 66 9.09 -2.97 -8.81
CA TYR A 66 9.68 -3.45 -10.04
C TYR A 66 10.07 -4.94 -9.97
N ARG A 67 10.67 -5.39 -8.87
CA ARG A 67 11.04 -6.80 -8.68
C ARG A 67 9.81 -7.70 -8.51
N SER A 68 8.77 -7.20 -7.87
CA SER A 68 7.52 -7.93 -7.61
C SER A 68 6.74 -8.24 -8.89
N HIS A 69 6.93 -7.48 -9.97
CA HIS A 69 6.34 -7.77 -11.29
C HIS A 69 7.10 -8.83 -12.10
N GLY A 70 8.18 -9.41 -11.56
CA GLY A 70 9.13 -10.18 -12.36
C GLY A 70 9.91 -9.26 -13.29
N VAL A 71 11.17 -9.60 -13.56
CA VAL A 71 12.17 -8.80 -14.28
C VAL A 71 11.84 -8.45 -15.76
N ASN A 72 10.56 -8.49 -16.17
CA ASN A 72 10.13 -8.38 -17.56
C ASN A 72 9.37 -7.09 -17.92
N TRP A 73 9.43 -6.05 -17.08
CA TRP A 73 8.88 -4.73 -17.41
C TRP A 73 10.01 -3.82 -17.94
N LYS A 74 10.17 -3.69 -19.26
CA LYS A 74 11.19 -2.78 -19.83
C LYS A 74 10.80 -1.31 -19.59
N LYS A 75 11.84 -0.51 -19.33
CA LYS A 75 11.83 0.94 -19.06
C LYS A 75 11.17 1.74 -20.18
#